data_AF-A0A852KSY8-F1
#
_entry.id   AF-A0A852KSY8-F1
#
_cell.length_a   1.000
_cell.length_b   1.000
_cell.length_c   1.000
_cell.angle_alpha   90.00
_cell.angle_beta   90.00
_cell.angle_gamma   90.00
#
_symmetry.space_group_name_H-M   'P 1'
#
loop_
_entity.id
_entity.type
_entity.pdbx_description
1 polymer ?
#
loop_
_entity_poly.entity_id
_entity_poly.type
_entity_poly.pdbx_seq_one_letter_code
_entity_poly.pdbx_strand_id
1 'polypeptide(L)'
;ESCRNFYCKRGKVCHVDKHGKPSCICQDPAACPSTKDYERVCGTDNKTYDGTCQLFGTKCQLEETKLGRQLHLDYMGSCKHIPNCTDYEVNQFPLRMRDWLKNILMQYYERDLDTSGFLTEKQRSKIKKIYQDDKRLMAGDHAAELLLHDFEKNYHTYVYPVHWQFHQLDQHPVDRLLTHSELVPLRAFLVPMEHCITRFFQECDGDRDKLIALKEWCHCFGIKE
;
A
#
# COMPACT_ATOMS: atom_id res chain seq x y z
N GLU A 1 -1.51 33.47 8.02
CA GLU A 1 -0.46 32.57 8.55
C GLU A 1 -0.99 31.31 9.23
N SER A 2 -2.14 31.36 9.92
CA SER A 2 -2.64 30.27 10.77
C SER A 2 -2.74 28.87 10.13
N CYS A 3 -3.01 28.76 8.83
CA CYS A 3 -3.06 27.47 8.12
C CYS A 3 -1.76 27.06 7.41
N ARG A 4 -0.73 27.92 7.36
CA ARG A 4 0.45 27.71 6.49
C ARG A 4 1.25 26.46 6.85
N ASN A 5 1.30 26.10 8.13
CA ASN A 5 1.97 24.91 8.66
C ASN A 5 1.01 24.00 9.44
N PHE A 6 -0.31 24.13 9.22
CA PHE A 6 -1.33 23.34 9.90
C PHE A 6 -1.81 22.21 8.96
N TYR A 7 -1.31 21.01 9.20
CA TYR A 7 -1.57 19.86 8.35
C TYR A 7 -2.84 19.11 8.80
N CYS A 8 -3.73 18.88 7.85
CA CYS A 8 -4.93 18.08 8.03
C CYS A 8 -4.76 16.68 7.45
N LYS A 9 -5.49 15.71 8.01
CA LYS A 9 -5.56 14.35 7.45
C LYS A 9 -6.16 14.38 6.04
N ARG A 10 -5.93 13.32 5.26
CA ARG A 10 -6.51 13.16 3.92
C ARG A 10 -8.04 13.38 3.94
N GLY A 11 -8.52 14.13 2.95
CA GLY A 11 -9.94 14.50 2.83
C GLY A 11 -10.36 15.68 3.70
N LYS A 12 -9.45 16.27 4.49
CA LYS A 12 -9.69 17.48 5.29
C LYS A 12 -8.77 18.61 4.84
N VAL A 13 -9.25 19.85 5.00
CA VAL A 13 -8.50 21.08 4.74
C VAL A 13 -8.55 22.02 5.93
N CYS A 14 -7.52 22.85 6.06
CA CYS A 14 -7.45 23.83 7.13
C CYS A 14 -8.41 25.00 6.86
N HIS A 15 -9.21 25.32 7.87
CA HIS A 15 -10.13 26.45 7.90
C HIS A 15 -9.85 27.29 9.15
N VAL A 16 -9.86 28.61 8.99
CA VAL A 16 -9.63 29.56 10.08
C VAL A 16 -10.99 30.09 10.53
N ASP A 17 -11.29 29.93 11.82
CA ASP A 17 -12.53 30.47 12.38
C ASP A 17 -12.50 32.00 12.52
N LYS A 18 -13.61 32.59 13.00
CA LYS A 18 -13.75 34.03 13.21
C LYS A 18 -12.74 34.63 14.20
N HIS A 19 -12.13 33.78 15.04
CA HIS A 19 -11.15 34.16 16.06
C HIS A 19 -9.70 33.94 15.59
N GLY A 20 -9.49 33.56 14.32
CA GLY A 20 -8.15 33.31 13.78
C GLY A 20 -7.58 31.92 14.10
N LYS A 21 -8.37 31.03 14.73
CA LYS A 21 -7.93 29.69 15.13
C LYS A 21 -8.09 28.71 13.97
N PRO A 22 -7.04 27.97 13.59
CA PRO A 22 -7.12 26.96 12.55
C PRO A 22 -7.80 25.68 13.07
N SER A 23 -8.59 25.04 12.21
CA SER A 23 -9.21 23.73 12.43
C SER A 23 -9.30 22.95 11.12
N CYS A 24 -9.43 21.62 11.18
CA CYS A 24 -9.60 20.79 10.00
C CYS A 24 -11.08 20.52 9.73
N ILE A 25 -11.57 20.91 8.56
CA ILE A 25 -12.92 20.59 8.07
C ILE A 25 -12.83 19.68 6.85
N CYS A 26 -13.90 18.98 6.50
CA CYS A 26 -13.90 18.17 5.28
C CYS A 26 -13.71 19.03 4.03
N GLN A 27 -12.86 18.54 3.12
CA GLN A 27 -12.74 19.09 1.77
C GLN A 27 -14.07 18.91 1.04
N ASP A 28 -14.56 19.98 0.44
CA ASP A 28 -15.70 19.91 -0.47
C ASP A 28 -15.27 19.20 -1.77
N PRO A 29 -15.86 18.04 -2.13
CA PRO A 29 -15.55 17.32 -3.36
C PRO A 29 -15.75 18.17 -4.62
N ALA A 30 -16.69 19.12 -4.61
CA ALA A 30 -16.96 19.99 -5.75
C ALA A 30 -15.91 21.10 -5.91
N ALA A 31 -15.17 21.42 -4.84
CA ALA A 31 -14.09 22.40 -4.85
C ALA A 31 -12.71 21.78 -5.17
N CYS A 32 -12.65 20.47 -5.42
CA CYS A 32 -11.42 19.81 -5.85
C CYS A 32 -11.03 20.28 -7.27
N PRO A 33 -9.73 20.53 -7.54
CA PRO A 33 -9.27 20.88 -8.88
C PRO A 33 -9.65 19.81 -9.90
N SER A 34 -10.01 20.22 -11.12
CA SER A 34 -10.16 19.29 -12.23
C SER A 34 -8.82 18.60 -12.50
N THR A 35 -8.88 17.29 -12.62
CA THR A 35 -7.73 16.41 -12.81
C THR A 35 -7.73 15.86 -14.23
N LYS A 36 -6.58 15.32 -14.66
CA LYS A 36 -6.50 14.61 -15.94
C LYS A 36 -7.01 13.17 -15.81
N ASP A 37 -7.34 12.54 -16.93
CA ASP A 37 -7.89 11.17 -16.93
C ASP A 37 -7.01 10.14 -16.21
N TYR A 38 -5.67 10.29 -16.25
CA TYR A 38 -4.73 9.40 -15.56
C TYR A 38 -4.65 9.62 -14.04
N GLU A 39 -5.25 10.70 -13.53
CA GLU A 39 -5.31 11.05 -12.10
C GLU A 39 -6.64 10.61 -11.46
N ARG A 40 -7.58 10.09 -12.26
CA ARG A 40 -8.81 9.46 -11.78
C ARG A 40 -8.49 8.30 -10.85
N VAL A 41 -9.47 7.94 -10.03
CA VAL A 41 -9.35 6.83 -9.09
C VAL A 41 -10.64 6.04 -8.98
N CYS A 42 -10.53 4.76 -8.65
CA CYS A 42 -11.68 3.91 -8.34
C CYS A 42 -11.83 3.76 -6.82
N GLY A 43 -13.05 3.95 -6.31
CA GLY A 43 -13.40 3.66 -4.94
C GLY A 43 -13.85 2.22 -4.73
N THR A 44 -13.83 1.74 -3.49
CA THR A 44 -14.35 0.42 -3.10
C THR A 44 -15.85 0.26 -3.30
N ASP A 45 -16.56 1.35 -3.60
CA ASP A 45 -17.96 1.36 -4.03
C ASP A 45 -18.13 1.22 -5.56
N ASN A 46 -17.03 0.87 -6.26
CA ASN A 46 -16.95 0.72 -7.71
C ASN A 46 -17.35 2.00 -8.49
N LYS A 47 -17.16 3.17 -7.87
CA LYS A 47 -17.34 4.47 -8.53
C LYS A 47 -16.00 5.10 -8.89
N THR A 48 -15.96 5.67 -10.09
CA THR A 48 -14.83 6.47 -10.54
C THR A 48 -14.97 7.88 -10.01
N TYR A 49 -13.91 8.36 -9.37
CA TYR A 49 -13.77 9.73 -8.91
C TYR A 49 -12.72 10.43 -9.77
N ASP A 50 -12.87 11.75 -9.94
CA ASP A 50 -11.94 12.58 -10.71
C ASP A 50 -10.53 12.54 -10.10
N GLY A 51 -10.41 12.36 -8.80
CA GLY A 51 -9.12 12.06 -8.19
C GLY A 51 -9.21 11.79 -6.70
N THR A 52 -8.04 11.62 -6.08
CA THR A 52 -7.94 11.35 -4.63
C THR A 52 -8.57 12.46 -3.79
N CYS A 53 -8.50 13.73 -4.21
CA CYS A 53 -9.15 14.85 -3.54
C CYS A 53 -10.67 14.62 -3.41
N GLN A 54 -11.33 14.31 -4.53
CA GLN A 54 -12.78 14.14 -4.56
C GLN A 54 -13.20 12.90 -3.75
N LEU A 55 -12.48 11.78 -3.88
CA LEU A 55 -12.76 10.55 -3.14
C LEU A 55 -12.64 10.78 -1.63
N PHE A 56 -11.51 11.33 -1.15
CA PHE A 56 -11.29 11.52 0.28
C PHE A 56 -12.17 12.64 0.87
N GLY A 57 -12.48 13.69 0.12
CA GLY A 57 -13.49 14.68 0.52
C GLY A 57 -14.87 14.04 0.68
N THR A 58 -15.26 13.18 -0.27
CA THR A 58 -16.54 12.43 -0.22
C THR A 58 -16.57 11.49 0.98
N LYS A 59 -15.48 10.73 1.21
CA LYS A 59 -15.32 9.87 2.38
C LYS A 59 -15.49 10.67 3.68
N CYS A 60 -14.87 11.84 3.78
CA CYS A 60 -14.93 12.70 4.95
C CYS A 60 -16.34 13.22 5.23
N GLN A 61 -17.04 13.72 4.21
CA GLN A 61 -18.43 14.20 4.37
C GLN A 61 -19.39 13.09 4.82
N LEU A 62 -19.03 11.83 4.56
CA LEU A 62 -19.81 10.64 4.89
C LEU A 62 -19.27 9.87 6.11
N GLU A 63 -18.33 10.43 6.87
CA GLU A 63 -17.57 9.73 7.94
C GLU A 63 -18.50 9.08 9.00
N GLU A 64 -19.65 9.70 9.30
CA GLU A 64 -20.66 9.19 10.24
C GLU A 64 -21.56 8.07 9.66
N THR A 65 -21.49 7.82 8.36
CA THR A 65 -22.32 6.82 7.67
C THR A 65 -21.57 5.49 7.53
N LYS A 66 -22.32 4.40 7.36
CA LYS A 66 -21.71 3.10 6.99
C LYS A 66 -20.97 3.19 5.65
N LEU A 67 -21.52 3.95 4.69
CA LEU A 67 -20.94 4.12 3.37
C LEU A 67 -19.57 4.82 3.43
N GLY A 68 -19.46 5.96 4.12
CA GLY A 68 -18.19 6.67 4.24
C GLY A 68 -17.14 5.89 5.03
N ARG A 69 -17.53 5.15 6.08
CA ARG A 69 -16.61 4.24 6.77
C ARG A 69 -16.03 3.16 5.87
N GLN A 70 -16.82 2.64 4.92
CA GLN A 70 -16.41 1.58 3.99
C GLN A 70 -15.81 2.07 2.68
N LEU A 71 -15.93 3.36 2.37
CA LEU A 71 -15.38 3.96 1.15
C LEU A 71 -13.87 4.13 1.29
N HIS A 72 -13.11 3.43 0.46
CA HIS A 72 -11.66 3.53 0.38
C HIS A 72 -11.24 3.74 -1.07
N LEU A 73 -10.07 4.33 -1.27
CA LEU A 73 -9.38 4.23 -2.55
C LEU A 73 -9.06 2.76 -2.83
N ASP A 74 -9.54 2.23 -3.95
CA ASP A 74 -9.33 0.84 -4.35
C ASP A 74 -8.09 0.72 -5.25
N TYR A 75 -8.01 1.53 -6.31
CA TYR A 75 -6.84 1.63 -7.18
C TYR A 75 -6.83 2.94 -7.98
N MET A 76 -5.67 3.26 -8.55
CA MET A 76 -5.46 4.42 -9.43
C MET A 76 -6.02 4.15 -10.83
N GLY A 77 -6.61 5.16 -11.45
CA GLY A 77 -7.35 5.09 -12.72
C GLY A 77 -8.86 4.89 -12.53
N SER A 78 -9.60 4.98 -13.63
CA SER A 78 -11.05 4.73 -13.65
C SER A 78 -11.39 3.29 -13.26
N CYS A 79 -12.61 3.08 -12.76
CA CYS A 79 -13.09 1.74 -12.44
C CYS A 79 -13.11 0.84 -13.69
N LYS A 80 -12.78 -0.44 -13.48
CA LYS A 80 -12.57 -1.46 -14.51
C LYS A 80 -13.08 -2.79 -13.98
N HIS A 81 -13.30 -3.74 -14.89
CA HIS A 81 -13.58 -5.10 -14.48
C HIS A 81 -12.32 -5.73 -13.85
N ILE A 82 -12.45 -6.19 -12.61
CA ILE A 82 -11.41 -6.98 -11.93
C ILE A 82 -11.82 -8.44 -12.01
N PRO A 83 -11.00 -9.33 -12.60
CA PRO A 83 -11.31 -10.76 -12.63
C PRO A 83 -11.35 -11.35 -11.22
N ASN A 84 -12.17 -12.38 -11.04
CA ASN A 84 -12.20 -13.11 -9.78
C ASN A 84 -10.86 -13.78 -9.51
N CYS A 85 -10.36 -13.66 -8.28
CA CYS A 85 -9.18 -14.40 -7.83
C CYS A 85 -9.59 -15.81 -7.39
N THR A 86 -9.11 -16.82 -8.09
CA THR A 86 -9.39 -18.23 -7.79
C THR A 86 -8.64 -18.72 -6.55
N ASP A 87 -9.06 -19.85 -6.00
CA ASP A 87 -8.39 -20.48 -4.85
C ASP A 87 -6.95 -20.88 -5.17
N TYR A 88 -6.71 -21.33 -6.40
CA TYR A 88 -5.34 -21.59 -6.85
C TYR A 88 -4.51 -20.30 -6.81
N GLU A 89 -5.04 -19.22 -7.36
CA GLU A 89 -4.33 -17.96 -7.47
C GLU A 89 -4.00 -17.34 -6.10
N VAL A 90 -4.95 -17.30 -5.17
CA VAL A 90 -4.73 -16.73 -3.83
C VAL A 90 -3.68 -17.52 -3.04
N ASN A 91 -3.61 -18.84 -3.25
CA ASN A 91 -2.58 -19.70 -2.62
C ASN A 91 -1.18 -19.45 -3.20
N GLN A 92 -1.08 -19.07 -4.47
CA GLN A 92 0.20 -18.74 -5.12
C GLN A 92 0.66 -17.30 -4.82
N PHE A 93 -0.30 -16.41 -4.56
CA PHE A 93 -0.08 -14.99 -4.34
C PHE A 93 1.04 -14.66 -3.33
N PRO A 94 1.06 -15.20 -2.08
CA PRO A 94 2.09 -14.83 -1.11
C PRO A 94 3.50 -15.24 -1.53
N LEU A 95 3.65 -16.35 -2.28
CA LEU A 95 4.96 -16.78 -2.80
C LEU A 95 5.52 -15.74 -3.78
N ARG A 96 4.70 -15.35 -4.76
CA ARG A 96 5.07 -14.39 -5.81
C ARG A 96 5.24 -12.99 -5.26
N MET A 97 4.37 -12.57 -4.34
CA MET A 97 4.46 -11.27 -3.71
C MET A 97 5.74 -11.13 -2.88
N ARG A 98 6.15 -12.14 -2.09
CA ARG A 98 7.42 -12.08 -1.35
C ARG A 98 8.64 -11.92 -2.25
N ASP A 99 8.70 -12.69 -3.33
CA ASP A 99 9.78 -12.58 -4.31
C ASP A 99 9.78 -11.19 -4.97
N TRP A 100 8.60 -10.70 -5.35
CA TRP A 100 8.43 -9.36 -5.88
C TRP A 100 8.91 -8.28 -4.89
N LEU A 101 8.52 -8.34 -3.61
CA LEU A 101 8.97 -7.40 -2.58
C LEU A 101 10.49 -7.40 -2.41
N LYS A 102 11.11 -8.58 -2.40
CA LYS A 102 12.58 -8.72 -2.37
C LYS A 102 13.20 -8.02 -3.59
N ASN A 103 12.67 -8.25 -4.79
CA ASN A 103 13.23 -7.70 -6.03
C ASN A 103 13.00 -6.18 -6.16
N ILE A 104 11.85 -5.67 -5.73
CA ILE A 104 11.60 -4.23 -5.62
C ILE A 104 12.61 -3.58 -4.69
N LEU A 105 12.91 -4.20 -3.54
CA LEU A 105 13.92 -3.69 -2.63
C LEU A 105 15.32 -3.64 -3.26
N MET A 106 15.68 -4.63 -4.08
CA MET A 106 16.95 -4.63 -4.82
C MET A 106 17.00 -3.47 -5.82
N GLN A 107 15.92 -3.24 -6.59
CA GLN A 107 15.85 -2.12 -7.53
C GLN A 107 15.95 -0.75 -6.84
N TYR A 108 15.29 -0.61 -5.68
CA TYR A 108 15.41 0.60 -4.85
C TYR A 108 16.85 0.84 -4.40
N TYR A 109 17.55 -0.23 -4.02
CA TYR A 109 18.95 -0.14 -3.61
C TYR A 109 19.87 0.22 -4.77
N GLU A 110 19.71 -0.39 -5.94
CA GLU A 110 20.48 -0.06 -7.14
C GLU A 110 20.30 1.41 -7.54
N ARG A 111 19.05 1.89 -7.57
CA ARG A 111 18.76 3.31 -7.85
C ARG A 111 19.38 4.25 -6.83
N ASP A 112 19.44 3.84 -5.56
CA ASP A 112 19.99 4.63 -4.46
C ASP A 112 21.54 4.60 -4.41
N LEU A 113 22.20 3.73 -5.18
CA LEU A 113 23.63 3.82 -5.48
C LEU A 113 23.91 4.91 -6.51
N ASP A 114 23.06 5.04 -7.52
CA ASP A 114 23.21 6.04 -8.58
C ASP A 114 22.76 7.44 -8.12
N THR A 115 21.62 7.50 -7.42
CA THR A 115 21.00 8.75 -6.96
C THR A 115 20.69 8.62 -5.48
N SER A 116 21.54 9.19 -4.63
CA SER A 116 21.38 9.12 -3.17
C SER A 116 20.08 9.80 -2.71
N GLY A 117 19.38 9.20 -1.75
CA GLY A 117 18.27 9.86 -1.02
C GLY A 117 17.02 9.01 -0.85
N PHE A 118 16.99 7.78 -1.37
CA PHE A 118 15.86 6.87 -1.23
C PHE A 118 15.95 5.99 0.02
N LEU A 119 17.17 5.67 0.45
CA LEU A 119 17.42 4.81 1.61
C LEU A 119 18.29 5.53 2.66
N THR A 120 17.89 5.37 3.91
CA THR A 120 18.75 5.72 5.05
C THR A 120 19.98 4.81 5.09
N GLU A 121 21.06 5.27 5.73
CA GLU A 121 22.29 4.48 5.87
C GLU A 121 22.03 3.09 6.51
N LYS A 122 21.19 3.04 7.54
CA LYS A 122 20.80 1.78 8.21
C LYS A 122 20.04 0.84 7.28
N GLN A 123 19.12 1.36 6.46
CA GLN A 123 18.40 0.56 5.47
C GLN A 123 19.38 0.05 4.41
N ARG A 124 20.25 0.93 3.88
CA ARG A 124 21.29 0.59 2.90
C ARG A 124 22.18 -0.53 3.39
N SER A 125 22.69 -0.47 4.61
CA SER A 125 23.56 -1.52 5.18
C SER A 125 22.84 -2.88 5.30
N LYS A 126 21.55 -2.89 5.62
CA LYS A 126 20.75 -4.13 5.67
C LYS A 126 20.54 -4.72 4.27
N ILE A 127 20.16 -3.87 3.31
CA ILE A 127 19.86 -4.30 1.95
C ILE A 127 21.13 -4.78 1.23
N LYS A 128 22.25 -4.10 1.45
CA LYS A 128 23.56 -4.50 0.91
C LYS A 128 23.92 -5.95 1.24
N LYS A 129 23.61 -6.43 2.45
CA LYS A 129 23.87 -7.82 2.86
C LYS A 129 23.05 -8.81 2.03
N ILE A 130 21.80 -8.47 1.71
CA ILE A 130 20.93 -9.29 0.86
C ILE A 130 21.39 -9.21 -0.59
N TYR A 131 21.76 -8.02 -1.06
CA TYR A 131 22.19 -7.76 -2.43
C TYR A 131 23.43 -8.58 -2.81
N GLN A 132 24.40 -8.65 -1.89
CA GLN A 132 25.69 -9.33 -2.04
C GLN A 132 25.66 -10.83 -1.69
N ASP A 133 24.49 -11.38 -1.34
CA ASP A 133 24.37 -12.82 -1.09
C ASP A 133 24.32 -13.59 -2.42
N ASP A 134 25.37 -14.37 -2.70
CA ASP A 134 25.48 -15.19 -3.91
C ASP A 134 24.39 -16.28 -4.01
N LYS A 135 23.73 -16.62 -2.89
CA LYS A 135 22.63 -17.60 -2.85
C LYS A 135 21.26 -16.95 -3.11
N ARG A 136 21.19 -15.62 -3.22
CA ARG A 136 19.95 -14.91 -3.50
C ARG A 136 19.40 -15.31 -4.86
N LEU A 137 18.16 -15.80 -4.89
CA LEU A 137 17.44 -15.99 -6.14
C LEU A 137 17.26 -14.65 -6.87
N MET A 138 17.80 -14.55 -8.09
CA MET A 138 17.70 -13.38 -8.95
C MET A 138 16.28 -13.19 -9.48
N ALA A 139 15.93 -11.96 -9.86
CA ALA A 139 14.63 -11.65 -10.43
C ALA A 139 14.39 -12.45 -11.73
N GLY A 140 13.18 -12.98 -11.88
CA GLY A 140 12.78 -13.77 -13.04
C GLY A 140 11.38 -14.34 -12.88
N ASP A 141 10.84 -14.94 -13.94
CA ASP A 141 9.59 -15.70 -13.87
C ASP A 141 9.88 -17.11 -13.37
N HIS A 142 9.67 -17.32 -12.07
CA HIS A 142 9.97 -18.57 -11.39
C HIS A 142 8.71 -19.39 -11.14
N ALA A 143 8.86 -20.71 -11.23
CA ALA A 143 7.84 -21.65 -10.80
C ALA A 143 7.61 -21.52 -9.28
N ALA A 144 6.38 -21.79 -8.85
CA ALA A 144 5.98 -21.65 -7.46
C ALA A 144 6.78 -22.53 -6.50
N GLU A 145 7.11 -23.74 -6.94
CA GLU A 145 7.89 -24.72 -6.18
C GLU A 145 9.29 -24.21 -5.89
N LEU A 146 9.91 -23.52 -6.86
CA LEU A 146 11.22 -22.89 -6.68
C LEU A 146 11.14 -21.72 -5.69
N LEU A 147 10.10 -20.89 -5.79
CA LEU A 147 9.89 -19.77 -4.85
C LEU A 147 9.68 -20.26 -3.42
N LEU A 148 8.94 -21.35 -3.25
CA LEU A 148 8.73 -21.98 -1.95
C LEU A 148 10.05 -22.53 -1.38
N HIS A 149 10.78 -23.31 -2.18
CA HIS A 149 12.07 -23.86 -1.76
C HIS A 149 13.09 -22.76 -1.42
N ASP A 150 13.16 -21.69 -2.22
CA ASP A 150 14.03 -20.55 -1.95
C ASP A 150 13.64 -19.85 -0.64
N PHE A 151 12.34 -19.65 -0.38
CA PHE A 151 11.86 -19.08 0.88
C PHE A 151 12.28 -19.94 2.09
N GLU A 152 12.22 -21.26 2.00
CA GLU A 152 12.63 -22.16 3.08
C GLU A 152 14.15 -22.12 3.34
N LYS A 153 14.97 -22.12 2.27
CA LYS A 153 16.44 -22.15 2.39
C LYS A 153 17.03 -20.78 2.70
N ASN A 154 16.44 -19.72 2.16
CA ASN A 154 16.95 -18.36 2.22
C ASN A 154 15.99 -17.42 2.98
N TYR A 155 15.21 -17.96 3.93
CA TYR A 155 14.20 -17.25 4.74
C TYR A 155 14.63 -15.85 5.20
N HIS A 156 15.85 -15.71 5.72
CA HIS A 156 16.37 -14.45 6.25
C HIS A 156 16.43 -13.31 5.20
N THR A 157 16.54 -13.64 3.92
CA THR A 157 16.54 -12.66 2.81
C THR A 157 15.16 -12.03 2.58
N TYR A 158 14.09 -12.66 3.07
CA TYR A 158 12.70 -12.22 2.90
C TYR A 158 12.15 -11.43 4.10
N VAL A 159 12.70 -11.65 5.30
CA VAL A 159 12.22 -10.99 6.53
C VAL A 159 12.26 -9.47 6.40
N TYR A 160 13.38 -8.93 5.96
CA TYR A 160 13.54 -7.48 5.87
C TYR A 160 12.71 -6.83 4.75
N PRO A 161 12.66 -7.35 3.50
CA PRO A 161 11.76 -6.83 2.47
C PRO A 161 10.29 -6.79 2.89
N VAL A 162 9.79 -7.85 3.53
CA VAL A 162 8.40 -7.91 4.00
C VAL A 162 8.11 -6.82 5.03
N HIS A 163 8.98 -6.66 6.04
CA HIS A 163 8.83 -5.56 7.01
C HIS A 163 8.99 -4.19 6.38
N TRP A 164 9.97 -4.02 5.49
CA TRP A 164 10.25 -2.73 4.85
C TRP A 164 9.02 -2.26 4.08
N GLN A 165 8.39 -3.15 3.30
CA GLN A 165 7.21 -2.81 2.53
C GLN A 165 6.05 -2.33 3.40
N PHE A 166 5.79 -3.01 4.52
CA PHE A 166 4.75 -2.57 5.45
C PHE A 166 4.92 -1.10 5.86
N HIS A 167 6.13 -0.70 6.23
CA HIS A 167 6.44 0.68 6.63
C HIS A 167 6.40 1.68 5.46
N GLN A 168 6.57 1.22 4.20
CA GLN A 168 6.37 2.08 3.04
C GLN A 168 4.89 2.37 2.78
N LEU A 169 4.00 1.43 3.12
CA LEU A 169 2.56 1.56 2.92
C LEU A 169 1.89 2.35 4.06
N ASP A 170 2.31 2.12 5.30
CA ASP A 170 1.84 2.77 6.53
C ASP A 170 2.25 4.25 6.56
N GLN A 171 1.38 5.13 6.06
CA GLN A 171 1.68 6.54 5.81
C GLN A 171 0.48 7.47 6.09
N HIS A 172 -0.75 6.96 6.16
CA HIS A 172 -1.97 7.76 6.14
C HIS A 172 -3.01 7.33 7.20
N PRO A 173 -2.69 7.47 8.50
CA PRO A 173 -1.44 8.00 9.07
C PRO A 173 -0.41 6.88 9.33
N VAL A 174 0.77 7.24 9.84
CA VAL A 174 1.72 6.24 10.36
C VAL A 174 1.22 5.75 11.72
N ASP A 175 0.53 4.62 11.74
CA ASP A 175 -0.09 4.06 12.96
C ASP A 175 0.10 2.54 13.12
N ARG A 176 0.92 1.92 12.26
CA ARG A 176 1.20 0.48 12.23
C ARG A 176 -0.01 -0.38 11.89
N LEU A 177 -0.96 0.19 11.17
CA LEU A 177 -2.12 -0.49 10.61
C LEU A 177 -2.21 -0.10 9.13
N LEU A 178 -2.49 -1.05 8.24
CA LEU A 178 -2.72 -0.73 6.84
C LEU A 178 -4.22 -0.70 6.56
N THR A 179 -4.70 0.45 6.12
CA THR A 179 -6.03 0.57 5.54
C THR A 179 -6.07 0.01 4.12
N HIS A 180 -7.27 -0.30 3.61
CA HIS A 180 -7.44 -0.68 2.20
C HIS A 180 -6.84 0.33 1.22
N SER A 181 -6.90 1.63 1.55
CA SER A 181 -6.33 2.72 0.74
C SER A 181 -4.81 2.77 0.74
N GLU A 182 -4.16 2.23 1.78
CA GLU A 182 -2.71 2.16 1.86
C GLU A 182 -2.15 0.95 1.10
N LEU A 183 -2.96 -0.07 0.85
CA LEU A 183 -2.60 -1.23 0.02
C LEU A 183 -2.64 -0.91 -1.48
N VAL A 184 -3.14 0.26 -1.89
CA VAL A 184 -3.28 0.69 -3.29
C VAL A 184 -2.00 0.59 -4.12
N PRO A 185 -0.80 0.93 -3.63
CA PRO A 185 0.43 0.75 -4.40
C PRO A 185 0.69 -0.70 -4.82
N LEU A 186 0.16 -1.68 -4.07
CA LEU A 186 0.22 -3.08 -4.45
C LEU A 186 -0.78 -3.42 -5.57
N ARG A 187 -1.84 -2.63 -5.76
CA ARG A 187 -2.87 -2.85 -6.80
C ARG A 187 -2.43 -2.41 -8.20
N ALA A 188 -1.19 -1.96 -8.35
CA ALA A 188 -0.67 -1.49 -9.63
C ALA A 188 -0.47 -2.65 -10.61
N PHE A 189 -0.60 -2.38 -11.91
CA PHE A 189 -0.54 -3.38 -12.99
C PHE A 189 0.77 -4.20 -13.02
N LEU A 190 1.87 -3.66 -12.49
CA LEU A 190 3.17 -4.35 -12.46
C LEU A 190 3.30 -5.33 -11.28
N VAL A 191 2.30 -5.41 -10.42
CA VAL A 191 2.31 -6.29 -9.26
C VAL A 191 1.75 -7.65 -9.67
N PRO A 192 2.42 -8.76 -9.33
CA PRO A 192 1.94 -10.08 -9.72
C PRO A 192 0.57 -10.37 -9.10
N MET A 193 -0.38 -10.76 -9.94
CA MET A 193 -1.71 -11.22 -9.53
C MET A 193 -2.43 -10.16 -8.68
N GLU A 194 -2.40 -8.91 -9.13
CA GLU A 194 -2.90 -7.76 -8.38
C GLU A 194 -4.41 -7.86 -8.07
N HIS A 195 -5.17 -8.59 -8.89
CA HIS A 195 -6.58 -8.89 -8.66
C HIS A 195 -6.83 -9.72 -7.39
N CYS A 196 -5.81 -10.44 -6.89
CA CYS A 196 -5.92 -11.24 -5.68
C CYS A 196 -5.69 -10.46 -4.39
N ILE A 197 -5.22 -9.21 -4.44
CA ILE A 197 -4.79 -8.46 -3.25
C ILE A 197 -5.89 -8.32 -2.22
N THR A 198 -7.09 -7.89 -2.63
CA THR A 198 -8.18 -7.71 -1.68
C THR A 198 -8.65 -9.03 -1.09
N ARG A 199 -8.73 -10.10 -1.89
CA ARG A 199 -9.08 -11.42 -1.37
C ARG A 199 -8.03 -11.91 -0.37
N PHE A 200 -6.75 -11.83 -0.73
CA PHE A 200 -5.64 -12.23 0.12
C PHE A 200 -5.66 -11.50 1.46
N PHE A 201 -5.71 -10.15 1.46
CA PHE A 201 -5.70 -9.40 2.72
C PHE A 201 -6.99 -9.55 3.53
N GLN A 202 -8.13 -9.86 2.91
CA GLN A 202 -9.34 -10.26 3.65
C GLN A 202 -9.15 -11.60 4.38
N GLU A 203 -8.38 -12.53 3.83
CA GLU A 203 -8.01 -13.79 4.50
C GLU A 203 -6.91 -13.57 5.56
N CYS A 204 -6.10 -12.51 5.43
CA CYS A 204 -5.09 -12.11 6.41
C CYS A 204 -5.63 -11.38 7.64
N ASP A 205 -6.73 -10.65 7.48
CA ASP A 205 -7.43 -9.90 8.53
C ASP A 205 -8.10 -10.88 9.51
N GLY A 206 -7.35 -11.27 10.54
CA GLY A 206 -7.68 -12.36 11.44
C GLY A 206 -8.69 -11.96 12.52
N ASP A 207 -8.65 -10.70 12.96
CA ASP A 207 -9.61 -10.14 13.91
C ASP A 207 -10.81 -9.45 13.24
N ARG A 208 -10.77 -9.31 11.90
CA ARG A 208 -11.85 -8.80 11.04
C ARG A 208 -12.16 -7.33 11.27
N ASP A 209 -11.15 -6.55 11.66
CA ASP A 209 -11.27 -5.11 11.86
C ASP A 209 -11.14 -4.29 10.56
N LYS A 210 -10.83 -4.96 9.43
CA LYS A 210 -10.61 -4.40 8.08
C LYS A 210 -9.33 -3.58 7.94
N LEU A 211 -8.44 -3.69 8.90
CA LEU A 211 -7.10 -3.19 8.88
C LEU A 211 -6.15 -4.39 8.82
N ILE A 212 -4.92 -4.14 8.40
CA ILE A 212 -3.88 -5.17 8.45
C ILE A 212 -2.80 -4.68 9.41
N ALA A 213 -2.75 -5.30 10.60
CA ALA A 213 -1.69 -5.05 11.55
C ALA A 213 -0.37 -5.65 11.05
N LEU A 214 0.76 -5.14 11.57
CA LEU A 214 2.09 -5.70 11.23
C LEU A 214 2.19 -7.20 11.50
N LYS A 215 1.54 -7.68 12.57
CA LYS A 215 1.48 -9.10 12.93
C LYS A 215 0.78 -9.93 11.85
N GLU A 216 -0.38 -9.47 11.40
CA GLU A 216 -1.18 -10.14 10.36
C GLU A 216 -0.46 -10.13 9.02
N TRP A 217 0.10 -8.98 8.64
CA TRP A 217 0.96 -8.84 7.46
C TRP A 217 2.10 -9.87 7.46
N CYS A 218 2.86 -9.94 8.55
CA CYS A 218 3.97 -10.88 8.68
C CYS A 218 3.49 -12.33 8.65
N HIS A 219 2.41 -12.66 9.37
CA HIS A 219 1.82 -13.98 9.38
C HIS A 219 1.42 -14.44 7.97
N CYS A 220 0.75 -13.57 7.22
CA CYS A 220 0.29 -13.87 5.86
C CYS A 220 1.43 -14.08 4.86
N PHE A 221 2.58 -13.47 5.09
CA PHE A 221 3.79 -13.75 4.33
C PHE A 221 4.66 -14.85 4.95
N GLY A 222 4.22 -15.55 5.99
CA GLY A 222 4.97 -16.65 6.61
C GLY A 222 6.23 -16.19 7.36
N ILE A 223 6.29 -14.92 7.73
CA ILE A 223 7.36 -14.37 8.57
C ILE A 223 7.01 -14.65 10.03
N LYS A 224 7.91 -15.35 10.73
CA LYS A 224 7.83 -15.64 12.16
C LYS A 224 7.98 -14.35 12.97
N GLU A 225 7.18 -14.21 14.03
CA GLU A 225 7.23 -13.11 15.00
C GLU A 225 8.58 -13.02 15.73
#